data_AF-A0A9W7B2R0-F1
#
_entry.id   AF-A0A9W7B2R0-F1
#
_cell.length_a   1.000
_cell.length_b   1.000
_cell.length_c   1.000
_cell.angle_alpha   90.00
_cell.angle_beta   90.00
_cell.angle_gamma   90.00
#
_symmetry.space_group_name_H-M   'P 1'
#
loop_
_entity.id
_entity.type
_entity.pdbx_description
1 polymer ?
#
loop_
_entity_poly.entity_id
_entity_poly.type
_entity_poly.pdbx_seq_one_letter_code
_entity_poly.pdbx_strand_id
1 'polypeptide(L)'
;MKVVNNTNEVELGATNFSALPSSEIRSKSLKWNDLSFAMKEVKGEIPILSNQFGSAPASTLTCIMGPSGAGKSSLLNVLAGRVANGGKKSISGNISVDGTPIDPYTYRKQIAYVMQDDAISPTSTPREALTFSASLRLGGGATRPQIDKLVSDMLEELGLSECADRMVGGELIKGISGGERKRTSVGVELVTDPSLVFLDEPTSGLDSYSAHQLVLLLKRLANTGRATVLCTIHQPSSEVFLLFDNTILLKDGRVVYGGKVADMNSYFAGKSFPVPENTNPADHAMFTVQINSGKELDAKGVFMIDAEARELKKQGSTTKDGKDIVPDVKSTAYTQLRWLCSREFDALRRDKAALVGRFGITIFLNVLFGLIFNGAADKDDSINSNFGDHFGALTMVTISSMFGAAQPTLLAFPSQRPIFLREYSTGTYSILPYIFSKLLFEIPLAFSQTLVQWLVVYWMIGFQGNFFLLLLSSFALGVASASVAVLLGSAVEDVKTASELMPVMFVPQMLFAGFFVAADQIPEYLRWAQYLCSLKYAMNLLSIVEFGEDSCQAGAEAQCAKLLDGNEVEEDLAWFYILVLFGLFAVFRTVGAYVLTVKATTVF
;
A
#
# COMPACT_ATOMS: atom_id res chain seq x y z
N MET A 1 -23.46 26.17 -32.79
CA MET A 1 -22.22 26.93 -32.45
C MET A 1 -21.31 26.91 -33.68
N LYS A 2 -20.99 28.07 -34.28
CA LYS A 2 -19.99 28.15 -35.35
C LYS A 2 -18.65 27.74 -34.77
N VAL A 3 -18.02 26.71 -35.33
CA VAL A 3 -16.68 26.25 -34.98
C VAL A 3 -15.71 27.39 -35.28
N VAL A 4 -15.28 28.10 -34.24
CA VAL A 4 -14.11 28.96 -34.33
C VAL A 4 -12.91 28.04 -34.16
N ASN A 5 -12.34 27.61 -35.29
CA ASN A 5 -11.00 27.07 -35.35
C ASN A 5 -10.02 28.18 -34.98
N ASN A 6 -9.86 28.45 -33.69
CA ASN A 6 -8.71 29.19 -33.18
C ASN A 6 -7.68 28.15 -32.73
N THR A 7 -6.88 27.70 -33.69
CA THR A 7 -5.57 27.12 -33.47
C THR A 7 -4.66 28.21 -32.90
N ASN A 8 -4.79 28.47 -31.61
CA ASN A 8 -3.68 28.99 -30.82
C ASN A 8 -3.12 27.80 -30.05
N GLU A 9 -2.33 26.99 -30.76
CA GLU A 9 -1.31 26.14 -30.14
C GLU A 9 -0.44 27.07 -29.30
N VAL A 10 -0.67 27.10 -27.99
CA VAL A 10 0.35 27.54 -27.06
C VAL A 10 1.48 26.54 -27.19
N GLU A 11 2.58 26.97 -27.79
CA GLU A 11 3.85 26.25 -27.91
C GLU A 11 4.24 25.69 -26.53
N LEU A 12 4.00 24.40 -26.34
CA LEU A 12 4.39 23.61 -25.17
C LEU A 12 4.94 22.28 -25.68
N GLY A 13 6.20 22.33 -26.12
CA GLY A 13 7.06 21.16 -26.34
C GLY A 13 6.66 20.25 -27.51
N ALA A 14 7.67 19.66 -28.15
CA ALA A 14 7.48 18.59 -29.13
C ALA A 14 6.54 17.48 -28.60
N THR A 15 5.86 16.78 -29.51
CA THR A 15 4.96 15.66 -29.19
C THR A 15 5.56 14.72 -28.15
N ASN A 16 5.03 14.75 -26.92
CA ASN A 16 5.49 13.92 -25.82
C ASN A 16 5.49 12.42 -26.12
N PHE A 17 4.77 11.93 -27.12
CA PHE A 17 4.84 10.53 -27.54
C PHE A 17 5.01 10.50 -29.05
N SER A 18 6.06 9.87 -29.56
CA SER A 18 6.21 9.64 -31.00
C SER A 18 5.18 8.60 -31.47
N ALA A 19 4.46 8.91 -32.55
CA ALA A 19 3.52 7.97 -33.15
C ALA A 19 4.26 6.71 -33.64
N LEU A 20 3.72 5.53 -33.33
CA LEU A 20 4.30 4.27 -33.79
C LEU A 20 3.95 4.04 -35.27
N PRO A 21 4.87 3.47 -36.07
CA PRO A 21 4.54 2.94 -37.39
C PRO A 21 3.38 1.95 -37.34
N SER A 22 2.61 1.81 -38.42
CA SER A 22 1.46 0.90 -38.48
C SER A 22 1.81 -0.58 -38.25
N SER A 23 3.08 -0.97 -38.43
CA SER A 23 3.62 -2.30 -38.12
C SER A 23 3.93 -2.51 -36.63
N GLU A 24 3.95 -1.45 -35.82
CA GLU A 24 4.34 -1.46 -34.41
C GLU A 24 3.20 -1.11 -33.46
N ILE A 25 1.97 -0.88 -33.97
CA ILE A 25 0.78 -0.62 -33.14
C ILE A 25 0.58 -1.78 -32.17
N ARG A 26 0.56 -1.47 -30.87
CA ARG A 26 0.43 -2.45 -29.78
C ARG A 26 -0.91 -2.38 -29.08
N SER A 27 -1.62 -1.26 -29.24
CA SER A 27 -2.94 -1.07 -28.64
C SER A 27 -3.87 -2.21 -29.08
N LYS A 28 -4.59 -2.77 -28.10
CA LYS A 28 -5.53 -3.87 -28.32
C LYS A 28 -6.95 -3.41 -28.10
N SER A 29 -7.89 -3.99 -28.83
CA SER A 29 -9.32 -3.77 -28.61
C SER A 29 -9.82 -4.66 -27.47
N LEU A 30 -10.60 -4.08 -26.55
CA LEU A 30 -11.22 -4.81 -25.45
C LEU A 30 -12.73 -4.87 -25.66
N LYS A 31 -13.34 -6.03 -25.49
CA LYS A 31 -14.81 -6.20 -25.55
C LYS A 31 -15.29 -7.11 -24.44
N TRP A 32 -16.44 -6.79 -23.87
CA TRP A 32 -17.11 -7.62 -22.88
C TRP A 32 -18.59 -7.77 -23.21
N ASN A 33 -19.11 -8.96 -22.95
CA ASN A 33 -20.50 -9.31 -23.22
C ASN A 33 -21.09 -10.11 -22.07
N ASP A 34 -22.33 -9.77 -21.74
CA ASP A 34 -23.13 -10.45 -20.70
C ASP A 34 -22.38 -10.53 -19.36
N LEU A 35 -21.62 -9.46 -19.06
CA LEU A 35 -20.74 -9.42 -17.90
C LEU A 35 -21.57 -9.05 -16.66
N SER A 36 -21.65 -9.96 -15.70
CA SER A 36 -22.34 -9.75 -14.44
C SER A 36 -21.39 -10.00 -13.27
N PHE A 37 -21.56 -9.20 -12.23
CA PHE A 37 -20.74 -9.27 -11.02
C PHE A 37 -21.65 -9.12 -9.80
N ALA A 38 -21.57 -10.08 -8.89
CA ALA A 38 -22.36 -10.10 -7.66
C ALA A 38 -21.52 -10.46 -6.44
N MET A 39 -21.92 -9.94 -5.29
CA MET A 39 -21.38 -10.31 -3.98
C MET A 39 -22.28 -11.39 -3.35
N LYS A 40 -21.70 -12.51 -2.96
CA LYS A 40 -22.40 -13.58 -2.23
C LYS A 40 -22.45 -13.22 -0.75
N GLU A 41 -23.66 -13.02 -0.23
CA GLU A 41 -23.94 -12.88 1.19
C GLU A 41 -24.67 -14.12 1.73
N VAL A 42 -24.73 -14.24 3.06
CA VAL A 42 -25.42 -15.35 3.76
C VAL A 42 -26.91 -15.43 3.36
N LYS A 43 -27.52 -14.30 2.98
CA LYS A 43 -28.94 -14.19 2.62
C LYS A 43 -29.22 -14.18 1.10
N GLY A 44 -28.20 -14.32 0.24
CA GLY A 44 -28.36 -14.30 -1.22
C GLY A 44 -27.24 -13.56 -1.94
N GLU A 45 -27.35 -13.43 -3.26
CA GLU A 45 -26.40 -12.66 -4.06
C GLU A 45 -26.89 -11.21 -4.25
N ILE A 46 -26.02 -10.23 -3.98
CA ILE A 46 -26.26 -8.82 -4.26
C ILE A 46 -25.63 -8.49 -5.62
N PRO A 47 -26.42 -8.25 -6.67
CA PRO A 47 -25.88 -7.88 -7.97
C PRO A 47 -25.32 -6.47 -7.93
N ILE A 48 -24.06 -6.31 -8.34
CA ILE A 48 -23.37 -5.01 -8.49
C ILE A 48 -23.38 -4.59 -9.95
N LEU A 49 -23.10 -5.53 -10.87
CA LEU A 49 -23.19 -5.35 -12.30
C LEU A 49 -24.13 -6.40 -12.87
N SER A 50 -25.04 -5.97 -13.74
CA SER A 50 -26.04 -6.83 -14.37
C SER A 50 -25.95 -6.68 -15.89
N ASN A 51 -25.60 -7.77 -16.57
CA ASN A 51 -25.58 -7.92 -18.03
C ASN A 51 -24.90 -6.73 -18.73
N GLN A 52 -23.66 -6.46 -18.36
CA GLN A 52 -22.86 -5.39 -18.95
C GLN A 52 -22.39 -5.76 -20.35
N PHE A 53 -22.50 -4.79 -21.27
CA PHE A 53 -21.99 -4.87 -22.62
C PHE A 53 -21.17 -3.63 -22.94
N GLY A 54 -20.08 -3.80 -23.67
CA GLY A 54 -19.30 -2.66 -24.13
C GLY A 54 -18.03 -3.06 -24.84
N SER A 55 -17.39 -2.04 -25.40
CA SER A 55 -16.12 -2.19 -26.10
C SER A 55 -15.28 -0.94 -25.92
N ALA A 56 -13.98 -1.12 -25.75
CA ALA A 56 -12.98 -0.08 -25.94
C ALA A 56 -12.19 -0.41 -27.22
N PRO A 57 -12.43 0.33 -28.33
CA PRO A 57 -11.68 0.15 -29.56
C PRO A 57 -10.19 0.42 -29.38
N ALA A 58 -9.36 -0.24 -30.19
CA ALA A 58 -7.90 -0.04 -30.15
C ALA A 58 -7.53 1.43 -30.41
N SER A 59 -6.48 1.93 -29.75
CA SER A 59 -5.97 3.30 -29.89
C SER A 59 -6.98 4.40 -29.53
N THR A 60 -7.95 4.10 -28.66
CA THR A 60 -8.93 5.09 -28.19
C THR A 60 -8.82 5.34 -26.69
N LEU A 61 -9.26 6.53 -26.29
CA LEU A 61 -9.46 6.93 -24.92
C LEU A 61 -10.95 6.83 -24.58
N THR A 62 -11.32 5.92 -23.68
CA THR A 62 -12.71 5.66 -23.28
C THR A 62 -12.95 6.06 -21.83
N CYS A 63 -13.96 6.91 -21.60
CA CYS A 63 -14.39 7.30 -20.26
C CYS A 63 -15.52 6.39 -19.75
N ILE A 64 -15.49 6.01 -18.47
CA ILE A 64 -16.60 5.38 -17.77
C ILE A 64 -17.15 6.39 -16.76
N MET A 65 -18.38 6.82 -16.98
CA MET A 65 -19.10 7.79 -16.13
C MET A 65 -20.32 7.17 -15.49
N GLY A 66 -20.86 7.83 -14.47
CA GLY A 66 -22.06 7.39 -13.78
C GLY A 66 -22.08 7.85 -12.33
N PRO A 67 -23.26 7.85 -11.66
CA PRO A 67 -23.39 8.25 -10.27
C PRO A 67 -22.50 7.44 -9.31
N SER A 68 -22.33 7.94 -8.09
CA SER A 68 -21.74 7.16 -7.00
C SER A 68 -22.56 5.87 -6.80
N GLY A 69 -21.87 4.73 -6.66
CA GLY A 69 -22.53 3.43 -6.55
C GLY A 69 -23.03 2.82 -7.86
N ALA A 70 -22.86 3.46 -9.02
CA ALA A 70 -23.32 2.92 -10.31
C ALA A 70 -22.55 1.69 -10.82
N GLY A 71 -21.45 1.31 -10.17
CA GLY A 71 -20.60 0.18 -10.56
C GLY A 71 -19.37 0.53 -11.41
N LYS A 72 -18.97 1.81 -11.51
CA LYS A 72 -17.82 2.27 -12.32
C LYS A 72 -16.51 1.53 -11.97
N SER A 73 -16.03 1.69 -10.74
CA SER A 73 -14.79 1.05 -10.28
C SER A 73 -14.94 -0.48 -10.22
N SER A 74 -16.15 -1.00 -9.97
CA SER A 74 -16.43 -2.44 -10.03
C SER A 74 -16.23 -2.99 -11.45
N LEU A 75 -16.77 -2.32 -12.47
CA LEU A 75 -16.58 -2.70 -13.87
C LEU A 75 -15.10 -2.61 -14.25
N LEU A 76 -14.42 -1.52 -13.88
CA LEU A 76 -13.00 -1.34 -14.16
C LEU A 76 -12.14 -2.44 -13.54
N ASN A 77 -12.40 -2.79 -12.27
CA ASN A 77 -11.66 -3.84 -11.55
C ASN A 77 -11.92 -5.25 -12.13
N VAL A 78 -13.15 -5.55 -12.55
CA VAL A 78 -13.48 -6.83 -13.20
C VAL A 78 -12.76 -6.94 -14.55
N LEU A 79 -12.80 -5.89 -15.38
CA LEU A 79 -12.12 -5.87 -16.68
C LEU A 79 -10.59 -5.99 -16.55
N ALA A 80 -10.02 -5.41 -15.49
CA ALA A 80 -8.59 -5.49 -15.20
C ALA A 80 -8.16 -6.79 -14.48
N GLY A 81 -9.09 -7.73 -14.21
CA GLY A 81 -8.76 -9.01 -13.57
C GLY A 81 -8.33 -8.90 -12.09
N ARG A 82 -8.82 -7.87 -11.39
CA ARG A 82 -8.56 -7.60 -9.96
C ARG A 82 -9.66 -8.14 -9.06
N VAL A 83 -10.63 -8.83 -9.66
CA VAL A 83 -11.69 -9.53 -8.96
C VAL A 83 -11.62 -10.98 -9.38
N ALA A 84 -11.21 -11.85 -8.46
CA ALA A 84 -11.22 -13.29 -8.69
C ALA A 84 -12.63 -13.86 -8.46
N ASN A 85 -13.03 -14.82 -9.30
CA ASN A 85 -14.26 -15.58 -9.09
C ASN A 85 -14.04 -16.58 -7.95
N GLY A 86 -14.88 -16.55 -6.91
CA GLY A 86 -14.72 -17.44 -5.74
C GLY A 86 -15.01 -16.78 -4.40
N GLY A 87 -15.20 -17.59 -3.37
CA GLY A 87 -15.53 -17.13 -2.02
C GLY A 87 -16.85 -16.34 -2.01
N LYS A 88 -16.76 -15.05 -1.65
CA LYS A 88 -17.90 -14.10 -1.58
C LYS A 88 -18.17 -13.37 -2.91
N LYS A 89 -17.52 -13.72 -4.02
CA LYS A 89 -17.60 -12.98 -5.29
C LYS A 89 -18.01 -13.92 -6.42
N SER A 90 -18.93 -13.49 -7.28
CA SER A 90 -19.43 -14.23 -8.45
C SER A 90 -19.27 -13.36 -9.70
N ILE A 91 -18.56 -13.88 -10.71
CA ILE A 91 -18.40 -13.22 -12.02
C ILE A 91 -18.89 -14.17 -13.11
N SER A 92 -19.71 -13.66 -14.03
CA SER A 92 -20.15 -14.37 -15.23
C SER A 92 -20.03 -13.46 -16.47
N GLY A 93 -20.01 -14.05 -17.66
CA GLY A 93 -19.88 -13.34 -18.93
C GLY A 93 -18.54 -13.58 -19.61
N ASN A 94 -18.37 -12.98 -20.79
CA ASN A 94 -17.19 -13.19 -21.63
C ASN A 94 -16.46 -11.87 -21.88
N ILE A 95 -15.15 -11.86 -21.63
CA ILE A 95 -14.24 -10.76 -21.96
C ILE A 95 -13.29 -11.24 -23.04
N SER A 96 -13.05 -10.41 -24.05
CA SER A 96 -12.18 -10.73 -25.18
C SER A 96 -11.28 -9.55 -25.52
N VAL A 97 -10.05 -9.87 -25.92
CA VAL A 97 -9.07 -8.91 -26.43
C VAL A 97 -8.77 -9.27 -27.87
N ASP A 98 -8.95 -8.32 -28.79
CA ASP A 98 -8.86 -8.53 -30.24
C ASP A 98 -9.69 -9.73 -30.73
N GLY A 99 -10.86 -9.92 -30.11
CA GLY A 99 -11.79 -11.01 -30.42
C GLY A 99 -11.41 -12.36 -29.80
N THR A 100 -10.24 -12.48 -29.17
CA THR A 100 -9.84 -13.70 -28.45
C THR A 100 -10.38 -13.66 -27.02
N PRO A 101 -11.20 -14.64 -26.59
CA PRO A 101 -11.64 -14.73 -25.19
C PRO A 101 -10.45 -14.85 -24.24
N ILE A 102 -10.46 -14.07 -23.16
CA ILE A 102 -9.41 -14.07 -22.15
C ILE A 102 -9.99 -14.35 -20.77
N ASP A 103 -9.17 -14.97 -19.92
CA ASP A 103 -9.37 -14.91 -18.48
C ASP A 103 -8.70 -13.62 -17.95
N PRO A 104 -9.47 -12.65 -17.41
CA PRO A 104 -8.90 -11.41 -16.90
C PRO A 104 -7.84 -11.63 -15.82
N TYR A 105 -8.01 -12.64 -14.96
CA TYR A 105 -7.07 -12.89 -13.86
C TYR A 105 -5.68 -13.26 -14.38
N THR A 106 -5.61 -14.09 -15.42
CA THR A 106 -4.35 -14.44 -16.07
C THR A 106 -3.81 -13.28 -16.93
N TYR A 107 -4.70 -12.55 -17.61
CA TYR A 107 -4.33 -11.48 -18.54
C TYR A 107 -3.85 -10.19 -17.84
N ARG A 108 -4.19 -10.00 -16.55
CA ARG A 108 -3.84 -8.78 -15.78
C ARG A 108 -2.36 -8.39 -15.79
N LYS A 109 -1.45 -9.35 -16.02
CA LYS A 109 0.00 -9.09 -16.11
C LYS A 109 0.39 -8.25 -17.32
N GLN A 110 -0.45 -8.21 -18.36
CA GLN A 110 -0.24 -7.41 -19.58
C GLN A 110 -0.98 -6.06 -19.55
N ILE A 111 -1.64 -5.77 -18.43
CA ILE A 111 -2.46 -4.59 -18.21
C ILE A 111 -1.73 -3.66 -17.23
N ALA A 112 -1.74 -2.37 -17.52
CA ALA A 112 -1.44 -1.35 -16.51
C ALA A 112 -2.71 -0.92 -15.79
N TYR A 113 -2.65 -0.84 -14.46
CA TYR A 113 -3.75 -0.35 -13.64
C TYR A 113 -3.27 0.74 -12.70
N VAL A 114 -3.75 1.97 -12.92
CA VAL A 114 -3.47 3.11 -12.06
C VAL A 114 -4.61 3.26 -11.06
N MET A 115 -4.29 3.09 -9.78
CA MET A 115 -5.25 3.27 -8.69
C MET A 115 -5.68 4.73 -8.51
N GLN A 116 -6.80 4.92 -7.82
CA GLN A 116 -7.26 6.23 -7.39
C GLN A 116 -6.22 6.91 -6.48
N ASP A 117 -5.79 6.20 -5.43
CA ASP A 117 -4.74 6.67 -4.53
C ASP A 117 -3.34 6.46 -5.12
N ASP A 118 -2.53 7.52 -5.06
CA ASP A 118 -1.14 7.48 -5.54
C ASP A 118 -0.22 6.86 -4.49
N ALA A 119 -0.30 5.54 -4.35
CA ALA A 119 0.50 4.77 -3.39
C ALA A 119 1.96 4.62 -3.85
N ILE A 120 2.71 5.73 -3.92
CA ILE A 120 4.14 5.81 -4.23
C ILE A 120 4.93 6.09 -2.96
N SER A 121 6.16 5.58 -2.86
CA SER A 121 7.07 5.91 -1.77
C SER A 121 7.34 7.43 -1.68
N PRO A 122 7.02 8.08 -0.54
CA PRO A 122 7.23 9.52 -0.37
C PRO A 122 8.69 9.97 -0.44
N THR A 123 9.64 9.09 -0.09
CA THR A 123 11.08 9.38 -0.04
C THR A 123 11.80 9.14 -1.37
N SER A 124 11.12 8.52 -2.33
CA SER A 124 11.64 8.28 -3.68
C SER A 124 11.45 9.52 -4.57
N THR A 125 12.28 9.67 -5.58
CA THR A 125 12.05 10.64 -6.69
C THR A 125 11.25 9.99 -7.82
N PRO A 126 10.62 10.76 -8.72
CA PRO A 126 9.99 10.20 -9.92
C PRO A 126 10.93 9.30 -10.73
N ARG A 127 12.19 9.73 -10.94
CA ARG A 127 13.19 8.93 -11.64
C ARG A 127 13.45 7.59 -10.95
N GLU A 128 13.60 7.60 -9.63
CA GLU A 128 13.83 6.39 -8.83
C GLU A 128 12.62 5.46 -8.85
N ALA A 129 11.40 6.00 -8.74
CA ALA A 129 10.17 5.23 -8.77
C ALA A 129 9.96 4.51 -10.11
N LEU A 130 10.17 5.23 -11.23
CA LEU A 130 10.11 4.65 -12.57
C LEU A 130 11.21 3.62 -12.79
N THR A 131 12.44 3.94 -12.36
CA THR A 131 13.59 3.03 -12.42
C THR A 131 13.36 1.75 -11.64
N PHE A 132 12.80 1.84 -10.43
CA PHE A 132 12.49 0.71 -9.58
C PHE A 132 11.46 -0.21 -10.25
N SER A 133 10.37 0.36 -10.78
CA SER A 133 9.34 -0.39 -11.51
C SER A 133 9.91 -1.07 -12.76
N ALA A 134 10.64 -0.31 -13.59
CA ALA A 134 11.27 -0.82 -14.81
C ALA A 134 12.26 -1.97 -14.53
N SER A 135 13.14 -1.80 -13.54
CA SER A 135 14.19 -2.78 -13.20
C SER A 135 13.62 -4.10 -12.67
N LEU A 136 12.42 -4.09 -12.10
CA LEU A 136 11.81 -5.28 -11.52
C LEU A 136 10.81 -5.96 -12.46
N ARG A 137 10.14 -5.19 -13.33
CA ARG A 137 9.06 -5.66 -14.21
C ARG A 137 9.48 -5.94 -15.66
N LEU A 138 10.56 -5.33 -16.17
CA LEU A 138 11.04 -5.57 -17.55
C LEU A 138 11.92 -6.84 -17.67
N GLY A 139 12.10 -7.58 -16.58
CA GLY A 139 12.90 -8.81 -16.54
C GLY A 139 14.41 -8.57 -16.66
N GLY A 140 15.19 -9.66 -16.63
CA GLY A 140 16.66 -9.62 -16.68
C GLY A 140 17.27 -9.32 -18.06
N GLY A 141 16.44 -9.08 -19.09
CA GLY A 141 16.89 -8.86 -20.47
C GLY A 141 17.32 -7.42 -20.77
N ALA A 142 16.81 -6.43 -20.02
CA ALA A 142 17.15 -5.03 -20.22
C ALA A 142 18.42 -4.66 -19.42
N THR A 143 19.41 -4.08 -20.10
CA THR A 143 20.62 -3.56 -19.48
C THR A 143 20.34 -2.26 -18.74
N ARG A 144 21.18 -1.93 -17.75
CA ARG A 144 21.02 -0.69 -16.98
C ARG A 144 20.93 0.59 -17.86
N PRO A 145 21.79 0.78 -18.88
CA PRO A 145 21.69 1.94 -19.77
C PRO A 145 20.38 1.99 -20.58
N GLN A 146 19.82 0.84 -20.96
CA GLN A 146 18.52 0.79 -21.64
C GLN A 146 17.39 1.21 -20.71
N ILE A 147 17.42 0.77 -19.46
CA ILE A 147 16.44 1.19 -18.44
C ILE A 147 16.58 2.70 -18.19
N ASP A 148 17.79 3.20 -18.00
CA ASP A 148 18.01 4.64 -17.75
C ASP A 148 17.54 5.52 -18.90
N LYS A 149 17.75 5.06 -20.15
CA LYS A 149 17.20 5.73 -21.34
C LYS A 149 15.67 5.69 -21.35
N LEU A 150 15.07 4.51 -21.20
CA LEU A 150 13.60 4.35 -21.16
C LEU A 150 12.95 5.25 -20.09
N VAL A 151 13.54 5.29 -18.89
CA VAL A 151 13.05 6.14 -17.79
C VAL A 151 13.20 7.62 -18.13
N SER A 152 14.31 8.03 -18.74
CA SER A 152 14.53 9.42 -19.14
C SER A 152 13.54 9.86 -20.21
N ASP A 153 13.33 9.03 -21.23
CA ASP A 153 12.33 9.25 -22.27
C ASP A 153 10.95 9.37 -21.60
N MET A 154 10.55 8.42 -20.75
CA MET A 154 9.25 8.46 -20.03
C MET A 154 9.06 9.70 -19.17
N LEU A 155 10.10 10.20 -18.49
CA LEU A 155 10.00 11.43 -17.70
C LEU A 155 9.74 12.66 -18.59
N GLU A 156 10.34 12.71 -19.77
CA GLU A 156 10.08 13.76 -20.76
C GLU A 156 8.67 13.64 -21.32
N GLU A 157 8.24 12.44 -21.71
CA GLU A 157 6.88 12.17 -22.22
C GLU A 157 5.79 12.53 -21.19
N LEU A 158 6.07 12.37 -19.89
CA LEU A 158 5.19 12.74 -18.79
C LEU A 158 5.28 14.22 -18.38
N GLY A 159 6.22 14.98 -18.93
CA GLY A 159 6.49 16.35 -18.51
C GLY A 159 6.91 16.44 -17.04
N LEU A 160 7.75 15.50 -16.60
CA LEU A 160 8.28 15.38 -15.23
C LEU A 160 9.78 15.70 -15.14
N SER A 161 10.42 16.10 -16.24
CA SER A 161 11.88 16.34 -16.28
C SER A 161 12.38 17.33 -15.22
N GLU A 162 11.65 18.42 -14.97
CA GLU A 162 12.04 19.43 -13.98
C GLU A 162 11.96 18.94 -12.54
N CYS A 163 11.05 18.01 -12.25
CA CYS A 163 10.84 17.45 -10.91
C CYS A 163 11.37 16.01 -10.75
N ALA A 164 12.06 15.48 -11.76
CA ALA A 164 12.50 14.09 -11.86
C ALA A 164 13.33 13.61 -10.67
N ASP A 165 14.12 14.52 -10.08
CA ASP A 165 15.05 14.26 -8.99
C ASP A 165 14.61 14.92 -7.67
N ARG A 166 13.37 15.42 -7.60
CA ARG A 166 12.73 15.92 -6.37
C ARG A 166 11.93 14.80 -5.71
N MET A 167 11.96 14.71 -4.38
CA MET A 167 11.19 13.70 -3.66
C MET A 167 9.68 13.86 -3.95
N VAL A 168 9.00 12.73 -4.18
CA VAL A 168 7.56 12.69 -4.41
C VAL A 168 6.80 13.29 -3.23
N GLY A 169 7.25 13.01 -2.01
CA GLY A 169 6.62 13.47 -0.77
C GLY A 169 5.29 12.77 -0.47
N GLY A 170 4.69 13.17 0.63
CA GLY A 170 3.44 12.65 1.17
C GLY A 170 2.87 13.63 2.20
N GLU A 171 2.07 13.15 3.14
CA GLU A 171 1.45 14.02 4.17
C GLU A 171 2.51 14.63 5.11
N LEU A 172 3.50 13.84 5.52
CA LEU A 172 4.53 14.24 6.47
C LEU A 172 5.79 14.81 5.81
N ILE A 173 6.03 14.48 4.55
CA ILE A 173 7.23 14.86 3.80
C ILE A 173 6.81 15.75 2.63
N LYS A 174 7.25 17.01 2.62
CA LYS A 174 6.98 17.91 1.50
C LYS A 174 7.66 17.40 0.22
N GLY A 175 6.93 17.39 -0.90
CA GLY A 175 7.43 16.89 -2.18
C GLY A 175 6.99 17.70 -3.39
N ILE A 176 6.66 16.99 -4.47
CA ILE A 176 6.12 17.52 -5.73
C ILE A 176 4.61 17.81 -5.61
N SER A 177 4.04 18.49 -6.62
CA SER A 177 2.60 18.79 -6.66
C SER A 177 1.73 17.54 -6.85
N GLY A 178 0.43 17.65 -6.56
CA GLY A 178 -0.53 16.55 -6.76
C GLY A 178 -0.59 16.07 -8.22
N GLY A 179 -0.58 16.99 -9.19
CA GLY A 179 -0.58 16.66 -10.62
C GLY A 179 0.70 15.97 -11.08
N GLU A 180 1.87 16.38 -10.58
CA GLU A 180 3.14 15.70 -10.85
C GLU A 180 3.19 14.31 -10.21
N ARG A 181 2.69 14.17 -8.98
CA ARG A 181 2.59 12.87 -8.31
C ARG A 181 1.66 11.92 -9.06
N LYS A 182 0.52 12.41 -9.56
CA LYS A 182 -0.40 11.59 -10.36
C LYS A 182 0.23 11.12 -11.66
N ARG A 183 0.92 12.02 -12.38
CA ARG A 183 1.68 11.67 -13.59
C ARG A 183 2.82 10.69 -13.30
N THR A 184 3.48 10.80 -12.14
CA THR A 184 4.48 9.82 -11.69
C THR A 184 3.83 8.45 -11.45
N SER A 185 2.64 8.40 -10.84
CA SER A 185 1.86 7.17 -10.62
C SER A 185 1.52 6.48 -11.94
N VAL A 186 1.08 7.25 -12.94
CA VAL A 186 0.85 6.77 -14.30
C VAL A 186 2.14 6.24 -14.92
N GLY A 187 3.24 7.00 -14.83
CA GLY A 187 4.54 6.59 -15.37
C GLY A 187 5.08 5.27 -14.82
N VAL A 188 4.92 5.04 -13.51
CA VAL A 188 5.31 3.78 -12.84
C VAL A 188 4.63 2.56 -13.44
N GLU A 189 3.41 2.71 -13.98
CA GLU A 189 2.71 1.63 -14.67
C GLU A 189 3.04 1.57 -16.17
N LEU A 190 3.26 2.72 -16.81
CA LEU A 190 3.57 2.81 -18.24
C LEU A 190 4.98 2.36 -18.63
N VAL A 191 5.96 2.34 -17.71
CA VAL A 191 7.33 1.87 -18.00
C VAL A 191 7.40 0.40 -18.47
N THR A 192 6.32 -0.36 -18.31
CA THR A 192 6.21 -1.73 -18.83
C THR A 192 5.67 -1.83 -20.25
N ASP A 193 5.43 -0.68 -20.89
CA ASP A 193 4.88 -0.53 -22.24
C ASP A 193 3.60 -1.37 -22.48
N PRO A 194 2.55 -1.16 -21.66
CA PRO A 194 1.33 -1.96 -21.65
C PRO A 194 0.43 -1.69 -22.87
N SER A 195 -0.23 -2.73 -23.39
CA SER A 195 -1.20 -2.59 -24.51
C SER A 195 -2.59 -2.08 -24.08
N LEU A 196 -2.95 -2.28 -22.82
CA LEU A 196 -4.19 -1.83 -22.20
C LEU A 196 -3.87 -1.10 -20.89
N VAL A 197 -4.43 0.08 -20.69
CA VAL A 197 -4.23 0.91 -19.50
C VAL A 197 -5.59 1.25 -18.89
N PHE A 198 -5.75 0.95 -17.61
CA PHE A 198 -6.93 1.26 -16.83
C PHE A 198 -6.57 2.28 -15.75
N LEU A 199 -7.37 3.32 -15.58
CA LEU A 199 -7.18 4.31 -14.53
C LEU A 199 -8.46 4.53 -13.74
N ASP A 200 -8.39 4.39 -12.43
CA ASP A 200 -9.53 4.66 -11.55
C ASP A 200 -9.47 6.11 -11.06
N GLU A 201 -10.44 6.92 -11.45
CA GLU A 201 -10.60 8.34 -11.10
C GLU A 201 -9.29 9.16 -11.20
N PRO A 202 -8.58 9.15 -12.34
CA PRO A 202 -7.26 9.75 -12.45
C PRO A 202 -7.24 11.28 -12.26
N THR A 203 -8.39 11.94 -12.42
CA THR A 203 -8.53 13.40 -12.24
C THR A 203 -8.96 13.81 -10.83
N SER A 204 -9.20 12.86 -9.93
CA SER A 204 -9.64 13.16 -8.57
C SER A 204 -8.55 13.88 -7.77
N GLY A 205 -8.93 14.94 -7.05
CA GLY A 205 -7.99 15.76 -6.27
C GLY A 205 -7.06 16.67 -7.10
N LEU A 206 -7.24 16.75 -8.42
CA LEU A 206 -6.53 17.67 -9.30
C LEU A 206 -7.34 18.94 -9.56
N ASP A 207 -6.66 20.05 -9.79
CA ASP A 207 -7.26 21.26 -10.35
C ASP A 207 -7.54 21.08 -11.85
N SER A 208 -8.41 21.93 -12.40
CA SER A 208 -8.89 21.81 -13.79
C SER A 208 -7.76 21.75 -14.81
N TYR A 209 -6.69 22.52 -14.61
CA TYR A 209 -5.55 22.54 -15.52
C TYR A 209 -4.77 21.22 -15.46
N SER A 210 -4.38 20.76 -14.27
CA SER A 210 -3.65 19.48 -14.13
C SER A 210 -4.47 18.29 -14.62
N ALA A 211 -5.79 18.28 -14.37
CA ALA A 211 -6.70 17.26 -14.88
C ALA A 211 -6.73 17.26 -16.42
N HIS A 212 -6.84 18.42 -17.05
CA HIS A 212 -6.77 18.55 -18.51
C HIS A 212 -5.45 18.04 -19.08
N GLN A 213 -4.32 18.44 -18.50
CA GLN A 213 -2.99 18.00 -18.94
C GLN A 213 -2.83 16.48 -18.83
N LEU A 214 -3.32 15.88 -17.74
CA LEU A 214 -3.27 14.44 -17.57
C LEU A 214 -4.12 13.70 -18.61
N VAL A 215 -5.36 14.14 -18.86
CA VAL A 215 -6.23 13.51 -19.85
C VAL A 215 -5.70 13.71 -21.27
N LEU A 216 -5.12 14.87 -21.58
CA LEU A 216 -4.45 15.13 -22.85
C LEU A 216 -3.26 14.19 -23.05
N LEU A 217 -2.49 13.91 -22.00
CA LEU A 217 -1.42 12.93 -22.02
C LEU A 217 -1.95 11.53 -22.34
N LEU A 218 -3.02 11.09 -21.66
CA LEU A 218 -3.65 9.80 -21.92
C LEU A 218 -4.20 9.70 -23.35
N LYS A 219 -4.75 10.81 -23.86
CA LYS A 219 -5.22 10.91 -25.25
C LYS A 219 -4.08 10.77 -26.24
N ARG A 220 -2.92 11.40 -25.98
CA ARG A 220 -1.71 11.24 -26.80
C ARG A 220 -1.21 9.79 -26.77
N LEU A 221 -1.12 9.18 -25.59
CA LEU A 221 -0.75 7.77 -25.44
C LEU A 221 -1.65 6.86 -26.29
N ALA A 222 -2.97 7.06 -26.25
CA ALA A 222 -3.92 6.32 -27.07
C ALA A 222 -3.71 6.55 -28.58
N ASN A 223 -3.62 7.81 -29.00
CA ASN A 223 -3.49 8.19 -30.42
C ASN A 223 -2.19 7.69 -31.06
N THR A 224 -1.11 7.51 -30.29
CA THR A 224 0.15 6.94 -30.81
C THR A 224 0.08 5.43 -31.11
N GLY A 225 -0.99 4.76 -30.72
CA GLY A 225 -1.14 3.31 -30.90
C GLY A 225 -0.35 2.46 -29.90
N ARG A 226 0.23 3.08 -28.86
CA ARG A 226 0.93 2.37 -27.79
C ARG A 226 -0.03 1.57 -26.90
N ALA A 227 -1.15 2.19 -26.50
CA ALA A 227 -2.11 1.57 -25.61
C ALA A 227 -3.56 1.95 -25.94
N THR A 228 -4.50 1.12 -25.51
CA THR A 228 -5.91 1.50 -25.36
C THR A 228 -6.16 1.91 -23.92
N VAL A 229 -6.79 3.07 -23.71
CA VAL A 229 -6.94 3.65 -22.38
C VAL A 229 -8.40 3.66 -21.96
N LEU A 230 -8.69 3.10 -20.79
CA LEU A 230 -10.00 3.17 -20.13
C LEU A 230 -9.83 3.87 -18.79
N CYS A 231 -10.65 4.87 -18.48
CA CYS A 231 -10.64 5.47 -17.16
C CYS A 231 -12.02 5.81 -16.64
N THR A 232 -12.20 5.74 -15.33
CA THR A 232 -13.42 6.22 -14.66
C THR A 232 -13.30 7.72 -14.38
N ILE A 233 -14.35 8.49 -14.63
CA ILE A 233 -14.42 9.91 -14.22
C ILE A 233 -15.78 10.17 -13.59
N HIS A 234 -15.78 10.89 -12.46
CA HIS A 234 -16.98 11.24 -11.73
C HIS A 234 -17.74 12.41 -12.36
N GLN A 235 -17.08 13.54 -12.62
CA GLN A 235 -17.64 14.72 -13.29
C GLN A 235 -16.55 15.48 -14.06
N PRO A 236 -16.36 15.25 -15.37
CA PRO A 236 -15.37 15.97 -16.16
C PRO A 236 -15.85 17.37 -16.53
N SER A 237 -14.94 18.35 -16.55
CA SER A 237 -15.20 19.63 -17.22
C SER A 237 -15.47 19.41 -18.71
N SER A 238 -16.17 20.35 -19.36
CA SER A 238 -16.47 20.26 -20.80
C SER A 238 -15.22 20.05 -21.65
N GLU A 239 -14.13 20.75 -21.34
CA GLU A 239 -12.86 20.63 -22.06
C GLU A 239 -12.25 19.22 -21.91
N VAL A 240 -12.29 18.67 -20.70
CA VAL A 240 -11.80 17.30 -20.43
C VAL A 240 -12.68 16.27 -21.11
N PHE A 241 -14.01 16.43 -21.06
CA PHE A 241 -14.94 15.50 -21.65
C PHE A 241 -14.78 15.36 -23.16
N LEU A 242 -14.49 16.46 -23.85
CA LEU A 242 -14.28 16.49 -25.30
C LEU A 242 -12.97 15.83 -25.76
N LEU A 243 -12.04 15.51 -24.85
CA LEU A 243 -10.82 14.76 -25.19
C LEU A 243 -11.08 13.26 -25.36
N PHE A 244 -12.21 12.75 -24.85
CA PHE A 244 -12.57 11.33 -24.93
C PHE A 244 -13.12 10.97 -26.31
N ASP A 245 -12.70 9.82 -26.83
CA ASP A 245 -13.26 9.27 -28.06
C ASP A 245 -14.63 8.63 -27.80
N ASN A 246 -14.69 7.84 -26.73
CA ASN A 246 -15.85 7.06 -26.34
C ASN A 246 -16.22 7.32 -24.88
N THR A 247 -17.49 7.15 -24.56
CA THR A 247 -18.00 7.21 -23.20
C THR A 247 -18.99 6.09 -22.92
N ILE A 248 -18.91 5.53 -21.72
CA ILE A 248 -19.83 4.53 -21.18
C ILE A 248 -20.47 5.13 -19.94
N LEU A 249 -21.78 5.31 -19.96
CA LEU A 249 -22.55 5.85 -18.84
C LEU A 249 -23.27 4.72 -18.13
N LEU A 250 -23.01 4.57 -16.83
CA LEU A 250 -23.58 3.54 -15.99
C LEU A 250 -24.62 4.10 -15.02
N LYS A 251 -25.65 3.29 -14.76
CA LYS A 251 -26.65 3.51 -13.70
C LYS A 251 -27.07 2.17 -13.12
N ASP A 252 -27.00 2.05 -11.79
CA ASP A 252 -27.45 0.87 -11.04
C ASP A 252 -26.92 -0.45 -11.63
N GLY A 253 -25.64 -0.47 -12.02
CA GLY A 253 -25.02 -1.66 -12.60
C GLY A 253 -25.52 -2.04 -13.99
N ARG A 254 -26.09 -1.10 -14.78
CA ARG A 254 -26.52 -1.26 -16.18
C ARG A 254 -26.00 -0.12 -17.07
N VAL A 255 -25.86 -0.37 -18.37
CA VAL A 255 -25.38 0.61 -19.36
C VAL A 255 -26.54 1.48 -19.86
N VAL A 256 -26.45 2.78 -19.59
CA VAL A 256 -27.37 3.80 -20.12
C VAL A 256 -26.93 4.23 -21.52
N TYR A 257 -25.64 4.43 -21.72
CA TYR A 257 -25.08 4.82 -23.01
C TYR A 257 -23.69 4.21 -23.18
N GLY A 258 -23.35 3.80 -24.40
CA GLY A 258 -22.03 3.29 -24.74
C GLY A 258 -21.72 3.57 -26.21
N GLY A 259 -20.80 4.49 -26.47
CA GLY A 259 -20.50 4.92 -27.84
C GLY A 259 -19.58 6.14 -27.90
N LYS A 260 -19.51 6.78 -29.07
CA LYS A 260 -18.67 7.95 -29.29
C LYS A 260 -19.21 9.17 -28.55
N VAL A 261 -18.33 9.97 -27.96
CA VAL A 261 -18.73 11.21 -27.27
C VAL A 261 -19.56 12.14 -28.16
N ALA A 262 -19.22 12.21 -29.45
CA ALA A 262 -19.95 13.03 -30.43
C ALA A 262 -21.44 12.64 -30.60
N ASP A 263 -21.78 11.36 -30.40
CA ASP A 263 -23.13 10.84 -30.64
C ASP A 263 -24.02 10.91 -29.39
N MET A 264 -23.45 11.21 -28.22
CA MET A 264 -24.16 11.19 -26.94
C MET A 264 -25.34 12.18 -26.90
N ASN A 265 -25.16 13.39 -27.43
CA ASN A 265 -26.22 14.41 -27.45
C ASN A 265 -27.44 13.94 -28.24
N SER A 266 -27.21 13.35 -29.42
CA SER A 266 -28.28 12.84 -30.28
C SER A 266 -28.99 11.65 -29.64
N TYR A 267 -28.26 10.80 -28.91
CA TYR A 267 -28.85 9.69 -28.16
C TYR A 267 -29.84 10.20 -27.10
N PHE A 268 -29.41 11.13 -26.25
CA PHE A 268 -30.25 11.67 -25.19
C PHE A 268 -31.44 12.48 -25.74
N ALA A 269 -31.25 13.23 -26.82
CA ALA A 269 -32.36 13.91 -27.51
C ALA A 269 -33.41 12.91 -28.02
N GLY A 270 -32.98 11.78 -28.61
CA GLY A 270 -33.87 10.72 -29.08
C GLY A 270 -34.66 10.02 -27.97
N LYS A 271 -34.15 10.03 -26.73
CA LYS A 271 -34.81 9.46 -25.53
C LYS A 271 -35.58 10.50 -24.72
N SER A 272 -35.94 11.64 -25.34
CA SER A 272 -36.69 12.75 -24.72
C SER A 272 -35.95 13.49 -23.58
N PHE A 273 -34.62 13.51 -23.64
CA PHE A 273 -33.76 14.27 -22.73
C PHE A 273 -32.76 15.14 -23.52
N PRO A 274 -33.21 16.11 -24.33
CA PRO A 274 -32.30 16.94 -25.12
C PRO A 274 -31.36 17.74 -24.20
N VAL A 275 -30.07 17.76 -24.54
CA VAL A 275 -29.08 18.57 -23.80
C VAL A 275 -29.38 20.06 -24.05
N PRO A 276 -29.62 20.87 -23.00
CA PRO A 276 -29.87 22.30 -23.15
C PRO A 276 -28.67 23.04 -23.77
N GLU A 277 -28.95 24.18 -24.40
CA GLU A 277 -27.88 25.03 -24.92
C GLU A 277 -26.92 25.49 -23.82
N ASN A 278 -25.63 25.63 -24.17
CA ASN A 278 -24.56 26.07 -23.26
C ASN A 278 -24.38 25.20 -22.00
N THR A 279 -24.89 23.97 -22.01
CA THR A 279 -24.71 23.02 -20.92
C THR A 279 -23.68 21.97 -21.30
N ASN A 280 -22.81 21.61 -20.36
CA ASN A 280 -21.87 20.49 -20.54
C ASN A 280 -22.67 19.19 -20.75
N PRO A 281 -22.49 18.48 -21.88
CA PRO A 281 -23.16 17.22 -22.14
C PRO A 281 -22.97 16.17 -21.04
N ALA A 282 -21.76 16.10 -20.47
CA ALA A 282 -21.46 15.15 -19.40
C ALA A 282 -22.27 15.46 -18.14
N ASP A 283 -22.34 16.73 -17.74
CA ASP A 283 -23.11 17.16 -16.57
C ASP A 283 -24.61 16.92 -16.78
N HIS A 284 -25.14 17.22 -17.98
CA HIS A 284 -26.54 16.96 -18.29
C HIS A 284 -26.88 15.46 -18.26
N ALA A 285 -26.04 14.62 -18.86
CA ALA A 285 -26.21 13.17 -18.85
C ALA A 285 -26.17 12.62 -17.40
N MET A 286 -25.21 13.08 -16.60
CA MET A 286 -25.09 12.74 -15.18
C MET A 286 -26.31 13.19 -14.37
N PHE A 287 -26.74 14.44 -14.54
CA PHE A 287 -27.91 15.00 -13.87
C PHE A 287 -29.18 14.19 -14.22
N THR A 288 -29.41 13.92 -15.51
CA THR A 288 -30.54 13.13 -16.00
C THR A 288 -30.58 11.76 -15.36
N VAL A 289 -29.44 11.08 -15.28
CA VAL A 289 -29.34 9.74 -14.71
C VAL A 289 -29.46 9.72 -13.17
N GLN A 290 -29.17 10.85 -12.49
CA GLN A 290 -29.33 10.98 -11.04
C GLN A 290 -30.75 11.32 -10.61
N ILE A 291 -31.45 12.21 -11.35
CA ILE A 291 -32.80 12.64 -10.97
C ILE A 291 -33.88 11.60 -11.29
N ASN A 292 -33.67 10.79 -12.33
CA ASN A 292 -34.64 9.76 -12.72
C ASN A 292 -34.30 8.44 -12.03
N SER A 293 -35.31 7.76 -11.51
CA SER A 293 -35.15 6.42 -10.97
C SER A 293 -34.79 5.42 -12.08
N GLY A 294 -34.11 4.33 -11.71
CA GLY A 294 -33.80 3.26 -12.67
C GLY A 294 -35.03 2.68 -13.36
N LYS A 295 -36.21 2.69 -12.71
CA LYS A 295 -37.48 2.24 -13.30
C LYS A 295 -38.03 3.21 -14.35
N GLU A 296 -37.91 4.52 -14.12
CA GLU A 296 -38.37 5.54 -15.07
C GLU A 296 -37.50 5.57 -16.33
N LEU A 297 -36.19 5.43 -16.16
CA LEU A 297 -35.26 5.31 -17.29
C LEU A 297 -35.52 4.05 -18.12
N ASP A 298 -35.87 2.94 -17.47
CA ASP A 298 -36.24 1.69 -18.14
C ASP A 298 -37.57 1.81 -18.89
N ALA A 299 -38.58 2.44 -18.27
CA ALA A 299 -39.87 2.71 -18.91
C ALA A 299 -39.74 3.61 -20.15
N LYS A 300 -38.75 4.52 -20.16
CA LYS A 300 -38.41 5.36 -21.31
C LYS A 300 -37.44 4.69 -22.30
N GLY A 301 -37.03 3.44 -22.04
CA GLY A 301 -36.12 2.68 -22.89
C GLY A 301 -34.74 3.34 -23.06
N VAL A 302 -34.26 4.01 -22.01
CA VAL A 302 -32.96 4.73 -22.01
C VAL A 302 -31.79 3.77 -21.77
N PHE A 303 -32.04 2.58 -21.20
CA PHE A 303 -30.98 1.57 -21.12
C PHE A 303 -30.74 0.95 -22.49
N MET A 304 -29.46 0.74 -22.83
CA MET A 304 -29.09 0.01 -24.03
C MET A 304 -29.51 -1.46 -23.86
N ILE A 305 -30.39 -1.94 -24.73
CA ILE A 305 -30.88 -3.33 -24.71
C ILE A 305 -29.96 -4.23 -25.56
N ASP A 306 -29.95 -5.52 -25.24
CA ASP A 306 -29.28 -6.62 -25.95
C ASP A 306 -29.27 -6.51 -27.49
N ALA A 307 -30.36 -6.01 -28.10
CA ALA A 307 -30.48 -5.84 -29.55
C ALA A 307 -29.67 -4.65 -30.11
N GLU A 308 -29.62 -3.51 -29.41
CA GLU A 308 -28.81 -2.34 -29.78
C GLU A 308 -27.32 -2.62 -29.50
N ALA A 309 -27.01 -3.39 -28.44
CA ALA A 309 -25.67 -3.91 -28.19
C ALA A 309 -25.20 -4.93 -29.27
N ARG A 310 -26.14 -5.67 -29.91
CA ARG A 310 -25.85 -6.56 -31.04
C ARG A 310 -25.52 -5.82 -32.34
N GLU A 311 -26.01 -4.60 -32.54
CA GLU A 311 -25.63 -3.79 -33.70
C GLU A 311 -24.22 -3.18 -33.54
N LEU A 312 -23.85 -2.75 -32.32
CA LEU A 312 -22.45 -2.42 -31.97
C LEU A 312 -21.49 -3.60 -32.21
N LYS A 313 -21.98 -4.84 -32.09
CA LYS A 313 -21.24 -6.09 -32.38
C LYS A 313 -20.82 -6.22 -33.86
N LYS A 314 -21.64 -5.73 -34.81
CA LYS A 314 -21.39 -5.88 -36.26
C LYS A 314 -20.34 -4.91 -36.80
N GLN A 315 -20.16 -3.75 -36.16
CA GLN A 315 -19.29 -2.69 -36.69
C GLN A 315 -17.79 -2.86 -36.38
N GLY A 316 -17.39 -3.89 -35.63
CA GLY A 316 -16.02 -3.98 -35.09
C GLY A 316 -15.29 -5.31 -35.27
N SER A 317 -15.53 -6.10 -36.32
CA SER A 317 -14.75 -7.33 -36.58
C SER A 317 -13.87 -7.21 -37.83
N THR A 318 -12.62 -6.81 -37.63
CA THR A 318 -11.52 -7.13 -38.55
C THR A 318 -10.49 -7.93 -37.75
N THR A 319 -10.29 -9.17 -38.16
CA THR A 319 -9.43 -10.17 -37.54
C THR A 319 -7.97 -9.95 -37.93
N LYS A 320 -7.08 -10.07 -36.94
CA LYS A 320 -5.71 -10.58 -37.13
C LYS A 320 -5.41 -11.55 -35.99
N ASP A 321 -4.98 -12.75 -36.37
CA ASP A 321 -4.41 -13.74 -35.45
C ASP A 321 -3.14 -13.18 -34.82
N GLY A 322 -3.07 -13.18 -33.49
CA GLY A 322 -1.91 -12.75 -32.72
C GLY A 322 -1.80 -13.52 -31.42
N LYS A 323 -1.20 -14.72 -31.48
CA LYS A 323 -0.72 -15.42 -30.28
C LYS A 323 0.56 -14.74 -29.79
N ASP A 324 0.42 -13.69 -29.01
CA ASP A 324 1.53 -13.14 -28.23
C ASP A 324 1.16 -13.15 -26.74
N ILE A 325 1.34 -14.31 -26.13
CA ILE A 325 1.46 -14.42 -24.67
C ILE A 325 2.91 -14.01 -24.37
N VAL A 326 3.15 -12.74 -24.06
CA VAL A 326 4.46 -12.28 -23.62
C VAL A 326 4.83 -13.05 -22.33
N PRO A 327 5.98 -13.74 -22.31
CA PRO A 327 6.37 -14.55 -21.15
C PRO A 327 6.61 -13.68 -19.91
N ASP A 328 6.12 -14.17 -18.77
CA ASP A 328 6.24 -13.60 -17.42
C ASP A 328 7.69 -13.72 -16.92
N VAL A 329 8.60 -12.88 -17.44
CA VAL A 329 10.00 -12.88 -16.98
C VAL A 329 10.10 -12.01 -15.72
N LYS A 330 9.76 -12.60 -14.58
CA LYS A 330 10.03 -11.97 -13.28
C LYS A 330 11.54 -11.81 -13.07
N SER A 331 11.95 -10.67 -12.53
CA SER A 331 13.32 -10.47 -12.06
C SER A 331 13.69 -11.50 -10.99
N THR A 332 14.97 -11.88 -10.92
CA THR A 332 15.46 -12.85 -9.93
C THR A 332 15.27 -12.31 -8.50
N ALA A 333 15.06 -13.21 -7.53
CA ALA A 333 14.87 -12.84 -6.11
C ALA A 333 16.01 -11.97 -5.56
N TYR A 334 17.25 -12.18 -6.01
CA TYR A 334 18.40 -11.34 -5.65
C TYR A 334 18.25 -9.89 -6.15
N THR A 335 17.83 -9.72 -7.42
CA THR A 335 17.59 -8.39 -8.01
C THR A 335 16.47 -7.67 -7.27
N GLN A 336 15.38 -8.39 -6.96
CA GLN A 336 14.28 -7.87 -6.14
C GLN A 336 14.79 -7.38 -4.78
N LEU A 337 15.53 -8.24 -4.06
CA LEU A 337 16.08 -7.90 -2.74
C LEU A 337 17.02 -6.70 -2.81
N ARG A 338 17.92 -6.63 -3.81
CA ARG A 338 18.86 -5.51 -3.98
C ARG A 338 18.15 -4.17 -4.16
N TRP A 339 17.14 -4.11 -5.04
CA TRP A 339 16.39 -2.87 -5.30
C TRP A 339 15.55 -2.45 -4.11
N LEU A 340 14.90 -3.41 -3.45
CA LEU A 340 14.16 -3.16 -2.22
C LEU A 340 15.08 -2.64 -1.13
N CYS A 341 16.24 -3.28 -0.91
CA CYS A 341 17.22 -2.81 0.07
C CYS A 341 17.76 -1.42 -0.23
N SER A 342 18.04 -1.10 -1.51
CA SER A 342 18.44 0.26 -1.90
C SER A 342 17.37 1.28 -1.53
N ARG A 343 16.10 0.98 -1.86
CA ARG A 343 14.97 1.86 -1.54
C ARG A 343 14.80 2.06 -0.03
N GLU A 344 14.92 0.99 0.76
CA GLU A 344 14.83 1.09 2.23
C GLU A 344 15.98 1.92 2.82
N PHE A 345 17.21 1.74 2.32
CA PHE A 345 18.35 2.53 2.74
C PHE A 345 18.16 4.02 2.42
N ASP A 346 17.72 4.34 1.21
CA ASP A 346 17.44 5.72 0.80
C ASP A 346 16.29 6.33 1.62
N ALA A 347 15.24 5.55 1.90
CA ALA A 347 14.15 5.99 2.75
C ALA A 347 14.63 6.36 4.16
N LEU A 348 15.44 5.50 4.79
CA LEU A 348 16.03 5.78 6.10
C LEU A 348 16.92 7.02 6.08
N ARG A 349 17.77 7.15 5.06
CA ARG A 349 18.68 8.31 4.94
C ARG A 349 17.94 9.63 4.74
N ARG A 350 16.81 9.61 4.01
CA ARG A 350 16.06 10.81 3.63
C ARG A 350 15.01 11.22 4.66
N ASP A 351 14.42 10.26 5.38
CA ASP A 351 13.48 10.53 6.48
C ASP A 351 14.21 10.90 7.78
N LYS A 352 14.92 12.03 7.73
CA LYS A 352 15.69 12.54 8.87
C LYS A 352 14.80 12.88 10.07
N ALA A 353 13.57 13.33 9.81
CA ALA A 353 12.63 13.69 10.88
C ALA A 353 12.24 12.45 11.70
N ALA A 354 11.94 11.33 11.04
CA ALA A 354 11.67 10.08 11.74
C ALA A 354 12.89 9.58 12.53
N LEU A 355 14.10 9.66 11.96
CA LEU A 355 15.34 9.27 12.67
C LEU A 355 15.61 10.17 13.90
N VAL A 356 15.52 11.49 13.74
CA VAL A 356 15.71 12.44 14.84
C VAL A 356 14.65 12.23 15.91
N GLY A 357 13.39 12.02 15.54
CA GLY A 357 12.33 11.69 16.49
C GLY A 357 12.61 10.40 17.25
N ARG A 358 13.00 9.33 16.54
CA ARG A 358 13.28 8.01 17.11
C ARG A 358 14.43 8.05 18.13
N PHE A 359 15.58 8.59 17.76
CA PHE A 359 16.72 8.68 18.67
C PHE A 359 16.58 9.80 19.71
N GLY A 360 15.99 10.93 19.34
CA GLY A 360 15.78 12.07 20.24
C GLY A 360 14.85 11.73 21.40
N ILE A 361 13.72 11.08 21.14
CA ILE A 361 12.81 10.62 22.20
C ILE A 361 13.50 9.55 23.07
N THR A 362 14.23 8.61 22.45
CA THR A 362 14.97 7.57 23.18
C THR A 362 16.00 8.19 24.13
N ILE A 363 16.84 9.11 23.66
CA ILE A 363 17.85 9.78 24.49
C ILE A 363 17.18 10.59 25.59
N PHE A 364 16.18 11.41 25.26
CA PHE A 364 15.49 12.27 26.22
C PHE A 364 14.87 11.45 27.37
N LEU A 365 14.09 10.41 27.04
CA LEU A 365 13.44 9.58 28.06
C LEU A 365 14.44 8.81 28.91
N ASN A 366 15.51 8.27 28.31
CA ASN A 366 16.50 7.50 29.04
C ASN A 366 17.42 8.37 29.91
N VAL A 367 17.73 9.61 29.49
CA VAL A 367 18.38 10.59 30.38
C VAL A 367 17.46 10.94 31.55
N LEU A 368 16.16 11.15 31.30
CA LEU A 368 15.19 11.42 32.36
C LEU A 368 15.12 10.26 33.36
N PHE A 369 15.07 9.00 32.90
CA PHE A 369 15.11 7.84 33.79
C PHE A 369 16.44 7.75 34.55
N GLY A 370 17.56 7.97 33.88
CA GLY A 370 18.87 7.99 34.53
C GLY A 370 18.98 9.08 35.61
N LEU A 371 18.35 10.24 35.43
CA LEU A 371 18.32 11.31 36.44
C LEU A 371 17.40 10.97 37.62
N ILE A 372 16.26 10.31 37.37
CA ILE A 372 15.30 9.92 38.41
C ILE A 372 15.87 8.79 39.28
N PHE A 373 16.49 7.79 38.66
CA PHE A 373 17.03 6.60 39.31
C PHE A 373 18.55 6.63 39.43
N ASN A 374 19.13 7.84 39.53
CA ASN A 374 20.58 8.01 39.54
C ASN A 374 21.21 7.26 40.74
N GLY A 375 22.11 6.32 40.47
CA GLY A 375 22.75 5.49 41.49
C GLY A 375 21.83 4.49 42.19
N ALA A 376 20.59 4.28 41.73
CA ALA A 376 19.64 3.37 42.38
C ALA A 376 20.11 1.89 42.40
N ALA A 377 20.98 1.51 41.46
CA ALA A 377 21.56 0.17 41.36
C ALA A 377 23.02 0.11 41.86
N ASP A 378 23.58 1.22 42.33
CA ASP A 378 24.96 1.28 42.78
C ASP A 378 25.15 0.52 44.10
N LYS A 379 26.12 -0.41 44.13
CA LYS A 379 26.41 -1.24 45.30
C LYS A 379 27.03 -0.43 46.45
N ASP A 380 27.74 0.65 46.12
CA ASP A 380 28.51 1.43 47.09
C ASP A 380 27.72 2.60 47.71
N ASP A 381 26.56 2.96 47.14
CA ASP A 381 25.75 4.11 47.58
C ASP A 381 24.55 3.70 48.46
N SER A 382 24.87 3.22 49.67
CA SER A 382 23.88 2.72 50.65
C SER A 382 22.80 3.72 51.09
N ILE A 383 22.91 5.00 50.74
CA ILE A 383 21.93 6.05 51.07
C ILE A 383 20.81 6.11 49.99
N ASN A 384 21.12 5.77 48.74
CA ASN A 384 20.20 5.87 47.60
C ASN A 384 19.77 4.50 47.03
N SER A 385 20.44 3.41 47.38
CA SER A 385 20.17 2.07 46.84
C SER A 385 19.05 1.34 47.62
N ASN A 386 17.78 1.59 47.29
CA ASN A 386 16.68 0.72 47.71
C ASN A 386 16.41 -0.37 46.67
N PHE A 387 16.24 -1.64 47.09
CA PHE A 387 15.92 -2.76 46.20
C PHE A 387 14.71 -2.49 45.29
N GLY A 388 13.66 -1.85 45.84
CA GLY A 388 12.47 -1.48 45.07
C GLY A 388 12.75 -0.46 43.97
N ASP A 389 13.61 0.52 44.24
CA ASP A 389 14.00 1.55 43.27
C ASP A 389 14.89 0.94 42.17
N HIS A 390 15.80 0.03 42.54
CA HIS A 390 16.62 -0.73 41.59
C HIS A 390 15.75 -1.59 40.65
N PHE A 391 14.89 -2.45 41.20
CA PHE A 391 14.01 -3.30 40.39
C PHE A 391 13.01 -2.48 39.55
N GLY A 392 12.50 -1.37 40.11
CA GLY A 392 11.65 -0.41 39.40
C GLY A 392 12.36 0.24 38.22
N ALA A 393 13.61 0.65 38.40
CA ALA A 393 14.45 1.22 37.34
C ALA A 393 14.65 0.21 36.19
N LEU A 394 15.03 -1.03 36.51
CA LEU A 394 15.20 -2.10 35.52
C LEU A 394 13.92 -2.33 34.72
N THR A 395 12.77 -2.42 35.41
CA THR A 395 11.47 -2.63 34.78
C THR A 395 11.11 -1.46 33.86
N MET A 396 11.28 -0.22 34.31
CA MET A 396 10.92 0.97 33.53
C MET A 396 11.77 1.10 32.26
N VAL A 397 13.07 0.85 32.36
CA VAL A 397 14.00 0.80 31.22
C VAL A 397 13.57 -0.28 30.22
N THR A 398 13.17 -1.45 30.71
CA THR A 398 12.72 -2.59 29.88
C THR A 398 11.41 -2.28 29.14
N ILE A 399 10.42 -1.70 29.84
CA ILE A 399 9.17 -1.24 29.23
C ILE A 399 9.46 -0.16 28.17
N SER A 400 10.42 0.74 28.44
CA SER A 400 10.84 1.75 27.47
C SER A 400 11.44 1.12 26.21
N SER A 401 12.27 0.07 26.33
CA SER A 401 12.79 -0.70 25.18
C SER A 401 11.65 -1.33 24.36
N MET A 402 10.63 -1.88 25.03
CA MET A 402 9.45 -2.49 24.40
C MET A 402 8.70 -1.49 23.52
N PHE A 403 8.29 -0.35 24.09
CA PHE A 403 7.55 0.70 23.35
C PHE A 403 8.43 1.45 22.36
N GLY A 404 9.71 1.68 22.70
CA GLY A 404 10.67 2.37 21.85
C GLY A 404 10.89 1.68 20.50
N ALA A 405 10.81 0.34 20.46
CA ALA A 405 10.88 -0.43 19.22
C ALA A 405 9.51 -0.64 18.55
N ALA A 406 8.44 -0.85 19.33
CA ALA A 406 7.11 -1.14 18.81
C ALA A 406 6.42 0.08 18.18
N GLN A 407 6.44 1.24 18.84
CA GLN A 407 5.65 2.41 18.44
C GLN A 407 6.07 3.01 17.08
N PRO A 408 7.37 3.23 16.78
CA PRO A 408 7.77 3.72 15.46
C PRO A 408 7.38 2.76 14.33
N THR A 409 7.47 1.46 14.59
CA THR A 409 7.12 0.41 13.64
C THR A 409 5.61 0.38 13.35
N LEU A 410 4.79 0.56 14.39
CA LEU A 410 3.34 0.63 14.29
C LEU A 410 2.85 1.83 13.46
N LEU A 411 3.54 2.97 13.55
CA LEU A 411 3.18 4.18 12.79
C LEU A 411 3.66 4.11 11.34
N ALA A 412 4.83 3.51 11.10
CA ALA A 412 5.42 3.45 9.77
C ALA A 412 4.84 2.34 8.87
N PHE A 413 4.52 1.16 9.43
CA PHE A 413 4.14 0.01 8.60
C PHE A 413 2.76 0.16 7.91
N PRO A 414 1.68 0.60 8.58
CA PRO A 414 0.37 0.72 7.95
C PRO A 414 0.34 1.77 6.83
N SER A 415 1.14 2.84 6.92
CA SER A 415 1.25 3.86 5.86
C SER A 415 2.02 3.35 4.63
N GLN A 416 2.91 2.37 4.79
CA GLN A 416 3.64 1.73 3.68
C GLN A 416 2.86 0.59 3.02
N ARG A 417 1.88 0.01 3.73
CA ARG A 417 1.10 -1.12 3.26
C ARG A 417 0.37 -0.89 1.93
N PRO A 418 -0.28 0.27 1.65
CA PRO A 418 -0.89 0.53 0.34
C PRO A 418 0.11 0.44 -0.82
N ILE A 419 1.34 0.91 -0.62
CA ILE A 419 2.43 0.84 -1.61
C ILE A 419 2.75 -0.63 -1.90
N PHE A 420 2.94 -1.43 -0.84
CA PHE A 420 3.17 -2.87 -0.97
C PHE A 420 2.03 -3.57 -1.70
N LEU A 421 0.78 -3.30 -1.33
CA LEU A 421 -0.41 -3.91 -1.93
C LEU A 421 -0.47 -3.62 -3.44
N ARG A 422 -0.24 -2.37 -3.83
CA ARG A 422 -0.16 -1.98 -5.25
C ARG A 422 0.94 -2.73 -5.98
N GLU A 423 2.18 -2.66 -5.49
CA GLU A 423 3.37 -3.23 -6.15
C GLU A 423 3.31 -4.76 -6.23
N TYR A 424 2.74 -5.41 -5.21
CA TYR A 424 2.50 -6.84 -5.21
C TYR A 424 1.41 -7.24 -6.22
N SER A 425 0.33 -6.45 -6.34
CA SER A 425 -0.76 -6.71 -7.29
C SER A 425 -0.30 -6.66 -8.75
N THR A 426 0.67 -5.80 -9.07
CA THR A 426 1.27 -5.67 -10.41
C THR A 426 2.43 -6.63 -10.65
N GLY A 427 2.73 -7.50 -9.68
CA GLY A 427 3.77 -8.53 -9.80
C GLY A 427 5.20 -7.98 -9.75
N THR A 428 5.41 -6.80 -9.18
CA THR A 428 6.72 -6.13 -9.13
C THR A 428 7.77 -6.94 -8.35
N TYR A 429 7.39 -7.56 -7.23
CA TYR A 429 8.28 -8.42 -6.45
C TYR A 429 7.49 -9.45 -5.62
N SER A 430 8.20 -10.45 -5.11
CA SER A 430 7.63 -11.46 -4.22
C SER A 430 7.65 -11.02 -2.75
N ILE A 431 6.85 -11.69 -1.91
CA ILE A 431 6.73 -11.36 -0.49
C ILE A 431 8.05 -11.55 0.29
N LEU A 432 8.80 -12.62 0.00
CA LEU A 432 10.02 -12.95 0.75
C LEU A 432 11.11 -11.87 0.61
N PRO A 433 11.52 -11.44 -0.61
CA PRO A 433 12.44 -10.32 -0.77
C PRO A 433 12.01 -9.04 -0.05
N TYR A 434 10.69 -8.74 -0.02
CA TYR A 434 10.15 -7.58 0.69
C TYR A 434 10.30 -7.69 2.21
N ILE A 435 9.99 -8.84 2.81
CA ILE A 435 10.15 -9.03 4.26
C ILE A 435 11.63 -8.96 4.65
N PHE A 436 12.49 -9.64 3.89
CA PHE A 436 13.92 -9.65 4.16
C PHE A 436 14.56 -8.26 4.00
N SER A 437 14.16 -7.49 2.98
CA SER A 437 14.68 -6.12 2.83
C SER A 437 14.30 -5.24 4.03
N LYS A 438 13.09 -5.39 4.58
CA LYS A 438 12.67 -4.66 5.78
C LYS A 438 13.46 -5.09 7.01
N LEU A 439 13.56 -6.40 7.25
CA LEU A 439 14.28 -6.95 8.40
C LEU A 439 15.76 -6.55 8.41
N LEU A 440 16.41 -6.52 7.24
CA LEU A 440 17.83 -6.21 7.12
C LEU A 440 18.18 -4.82 7.65
N PHE A 441 17.27 -3.86 7.57
CA PHE A 441 17.49 -2.50 8.08
C PHE A 441 16.80 -2.25 9.43
N GLU A 442 15.69 -2.90 9.70
CA GLU A 442 14.99 -2.79 10.99
C GLU A 442 15.83 -3.33 12.15
N ILE A 443 16.49 -4.48 11.98
CA ILE A 443 17.30 -5.13 13.01
C ILE A 443 18.48 -4.25 13.46
N PRO A 444 19.36 -3.74 12.56
CA PRO A 444 20.43 -2.83 12.96
C PRO A 444 19.92 -1.52 13.57
N LEU A 445 18.82 -0.98 13.04
CA LEU A 445 18.25 0.25 13.57
C LEU A 445 17.72 0.05 15.00
N ALA A 446 17.00 -1.05 15.26
CA ALA A 446 16.55 -1.43 16.59
C ALA A 446 17.73 -1.66 17.54
N PHE A 447 18.77 -2.38 17.09
CA PHE A 447 19.97 -2.60 17.88
C PHE A 447 20.67 -1.29 18.26
N SER A 448 20.85 -0.38 17.30
CA SER A 448 21.47 0.92 17.55
C SER A 448 20.67 1.78 18.53
N GLN A 449 19.34 1.73 18.47
CA GLN A 449 18.47 2.44 19.41
C GLN A 449 18.60 1.85 20.82
N THR A 450 18.54 0.53 20.95
CA THR A 450 18.70 -0.15 22.25
C THR A 450 20.11 0.08 22.82
N LEU A 451 21.14 0.10 21.97
CA LEU A 451 22.50 0.43 22.37
C LEU A 451 22.61 1.85 22.93
N VAL A 452 22.03 2.85 22.25
CA VAL A 452 22.01 4.24 22.75
C VAL A 452 21.29 4.34 24.08
N GLN A 453 20.16 3.64 24.23
CA GLN A 453 19.45 3.57 25.51
C GLN A 453 20.35 3.03 26.63
N TRP A 454 20.98 1.87 26.44
CA TRP A 454 21.81 1.23 27.47
C TRP A 454 23.10 1.99 27.76
N LEU A 455 23.72 2.64 26.77
CA LEU A 455 24.87 3.51 26.99
C LEU A 455 24.56 4.71 27.89
N VAL A 456 23.30 5.15 27.95
CA VAL A 456 22.87 6.23 28.85
C VAL A 456 22.52 5.67 30.23
N VAL A 457 21.58 4.71 30.30
CA VAL A 457 21.00 4.30 31.59
C VAL A 457 21.94 3.42 32.41
N TYR A 458 22.82 2.63 31.77
CA TYR A 458 23.68 1.68 32.48
C TYR A 458 24.54 2.37 33.55
N TRP A 459 25.24 3.43 33.13
CA TRP A 459 26.16 4.16 34.00
C TRP A 459 25.46 5.13 34.95
N MET A 460 24.35 5.75 34.51
CA MET A 460 23.61 6.69 35.36
C MET A 460 22.90 5.98 36.52
N ILE A 461 22.29 4.83 36.25
CA ILE A 461 21.55 4.06 37.27
C ILE A 461 22.52 3.21 38.10
N GLY A 462 23.64 2.77 37.51
CA GLY A 462 24.67 1.99 38.18
C GLY A 462 24.44 0.48 38.14
N PHE A 463 23.87 -0.04 37.05
CA PHE A 463 23.57 -1.49 36.92
C PHE A 463 24.83 -2.35 37.05
N GLN A 464 24.69 -3.49 37.72
CA GLN A 464 25.76 -4.39 38.14
C GLN A 464 25.86 -5.63 37.25
N GLY A 465 24.77 -5.96 36.54
CA GLY A 465 24.72 -7.06 35.60
C GLY A 465 25.62 -6.85 34.39
N ASN A 466 25.86 -7.94 33.67
CA ASN A 466 26.67 -7.90 32.46
C ASN A 466 26.00 -7.03 31.38
N PHE A 467 26.65 -5.91 31.03
CA PHE A 467 26.16 -4.95 30.05
C PHE A 467 25.67 -5.59 28.74
N PHE A 468 26.43 -6.55 28.18
CA PHE A 468 26.07 -7.18 26.91
C PHE A 468 24.84 -8.07 27.02
N LEU A 469 24.68 -8.78 28.13
CA LEU A 469 23.48 -9.60 28.37
C LEU A 469 22.24 -8.73 28.61
N LEU A 470 22.37 -7.64 29.37
CA LEU A 470 21.29 -6.66 29.57
C LEU A 470 20.85 -6.03 28.24
N LEU A 471 21.83 -5.58 27.44
CA LEU A 471 21.63 -5.03 26.10
C LEU A 471 20.94 -6.04 25.17
N LEU A 472 21.46 -7.28 25.10
CA LEU A 472 20.93 -8.32 24.22
C LEU A 472 19.50 -8.71 24.61
N SER A 473 19.20 -8.77 25.90
CA SER A 473 17.87 -9.11 26.44
C SER A 473 16.83 -8.06 26.07
N SER A 474 17.17 -6.78 26.26
CA SER A 474 16.31 -5.65 25.86
C SER A 474 16.18 -5.54 24.34
N PHE A 475 17.24 -5.86 23.60
CA PHE A 475 17.18 -5.88 22.14
C PHE A 475 16.23 -6.98 21.66
N ALA A 476 16.35 -8.20 22.17
CA ALA A 476 15.46 -9.31 21.83
C ALA A 476 13.99 -8.98 22.14
N LEU A 477 13.72 -8.36 23.30
CA LEU A 477 12.39 -7.82 23.63
C LEU A 477 11.92 -6.78 22.61
N GLY A 478 12.79 -5.82 22.26
CA GLY A 478 12.48 -4.76 21.31
C GLY A 478 12.07 -5.31 19.95
N VAL A 479 12.82 -6.26 19.39
CA VAL A 479 12.50 -6.85 18.08
C VAL A 479 11.23 -7.73 18.14
N ALA A 480 11.02 -8.48 19.24
CA ALA A 480 9.77 -9.22 19.45
C ALA A 480 8.55 -8.27 19.49
N SER A 481 8.68 -7.14 20.19
CA SER A 481 7.65 -6.10 20.30
C SER A 481 7.37 -5.40 18.98
N ALA A 482 8.41 -5.10 18.20
CA ALA A 482 8.27 -4.58 16.84
C ALA A 482 7.52 -5.57 15.92
N SER A 483 7.69 -6.88 16.11
CA SER A 483 6.95 -7.89 15.33
C SER A 483 5.47 -7.97 15.69
N VAL A 484 5.11 -7.79 16.96
CA VAL A 484 3.71 -7.60 17.37
C VAL A 484 3.11 -6.35 16.71
N ALA A 485 3.88 -5.25 16.65
CA ALA A 485 3.44 -4.03 15.97
C ALA A 485 3.24 -4.24 14.45
N VAL A 486 4.12 -4.98 13.77
CA VAL A 486 3.94 -5.33 12.34
C VAL A 486 2.72 -6.23 12.12
N LEU A 487 2.48 -7.19 13.01
CA LEU A 487 1.27 -8.03 12.94
C LEU A 487 0.00 -7.16 13.05
N LEU A 488 -0.05 -6.27 14.04
CA LEU A 488 -1.18 -5.37 14.23
C LEU A 488 -1.35 -4.41 13.03
N GLY A 489 -0.24 -3.82 12.55
CA GLY A 489 -0.25 -2.95 11.38
C GLY A 489 -0.59 -3.66 10.05
N SER A 490 -0.36 -4.97 9.98
CA SER A 490 -0.82 -5.81 8.85
C SER A 490 -2.32 -6.11 8.96
N ALA A 491 -2.81 -6.36 10.18
CA ALA A 491 -4.19 -6.74 10.45
C ALA A 491 -5.19 -5.58 10.35
N VAL A 492 -4.79 -4.36 10.71
CA VAL A 492 -5.66 -3.17 10.72
C VAL A 492 -5.51 -2.36 9.43
N GLU A 493 -6.53 -1.57 9.07
CA GLU A 493 -6.50 -0.73 7.86
C GLU A 493 -5.97 0.67 8.06
N ASP A 494 -6.21 1.24 9.23
CA ASP A 494 -5.90 2.62 9.57
C ASP A 494 -4.90 2.70 10.73
N VAL A 495 -3.99 3.68 10.67
CA VAL A 495 -2.96 3.90 11.70
C VAL A 495 -3.58 4.27 13.05
N LYS A 496 -4.69 5.02 13.05
CA LYS A 496 -5.40 5.44 14.26
C LYS A 496 -5.98 4.22 14.98
N THR A 497 -6.68 3.35 14.24
CA THR A 497 -7.22 2.11 14.82
C THR A 497 -6.11 1.20 15.32
N ALA A 498 -4.98 1.12 14.62
CA ALA A 498 -3.83 0.34 15.08
C ALA A 498 -3.25 0.91 16.39
N SER A 499 -3.20 2.24 16.52
CA SER A 499 -2.74 2.93 17.73
C SER A 499 -3.69 2.74 18.91
N GLU A 500 -5.00 2.73 18.66
CA GLU A 500 -6.04 2.47 19.67
C GLU A 500 -6.03 1.01 20.17
N LEU A 501 -5.60 0.06 19.34
CA LEU A 501 -5.47 -1.36 19.72
C LEU A 501 -4.14 -1.69 20.41
N MET A 502 -3.14 -0.80 20.36
CA MET A 502 -1.83 -1.03 20.97
C MET A 502 -1.91 -1.36 22.48
N PRO A 503 -2.68 -0.64 23.32
CA PRO A 503 -2.80 -0.97 24.74
C PRO A 503 -3.37 -2.38 24.99
N VAL A 504 -4.26 -2.88 24.12
CA VAL A 504 -4.82 -4.23 24.25
C VAL A 504 -3.74 -5.31 24.14
N MET A 505 -2.69 -5.07 23.35
CA MET A 505 -1.58 -6.02 23.17
C MET A 505 -0.45 -5.85 24.19
N PHE A 506 -0.21 -4.64 24.70
CA PHE A 506 0.95 -4.35 25.56
C PHE A 506 0.63 -4.20 27.05
N VAL A 507 -0.58 -3.78 27.43
CA VAL A 507 -0.97 -3.70 28.86
C VAL A 507 -1.00 -5.08 29.52
N PRO A 508 -1.56 -6.15 28.90
CA PRO A 508 -1.47 -7.49 29.48
C PRO A 508 -0.02 -7.92 29.72
N GLN A 509 0.89 -7.59 28.79
CA GLN A 509 2.32 -7.93 28.96
C GLN A 509 2.91 -7.29 30.21
N MET A 510 2.50 -6.08 30.59
CA MET A 510 2.92 -5.42 31.82
C MET A 510 2.34 -6.07 33.08
N LEU A 511 1.08 -6.52 33.03
CA LEU A 511 0.42 -7.18 34.16
C LEU A 511 1.04 -8.56 34.48
N PHE A 512 1.39 -9.33 33.44
CA PHE A 512 1.99 -10.66 33.59
C PHE A 512 3.52 -10.64 33.65
N ALA A 513 4.16 -9.46 33.65
CA ALA A 513 5.63 -9.35 33.66
C ALA A 513 6.29 -9.74 35.00
N GLY A 514 5.52 -9.87 36.08
CA GLY A 514 6.06 -10.15 37.42
C GLY A 514 6.46 -8.90 38.22
N PHE A 515 6.17 -7.70 37.69
CA PHE A 515 6.48 -6.42 38.34
C PHE A 515 5.35 -5.93 39.25
N PHE A 516 4.13 -5.80 38.72
CA PHE A 516 2.97 -5.31 39.49
C PHE A 516 2.38 -6.37 40.42
N VAL A 517 2.37 -7.62 39.95
CA VAL A 517 1.88 -8.80 40.67
C VAL A 517 2.89 -9.91 40.41
N ALA A 518 3.36 -10.55 41.48
CA ALA A 518 4.25 -11.71 41.39
C ALA A 518 3.54 -12.89 40.69
N ALA A 519 4.27 -13.69 39.93
CA ALA A 519 3.68 -14.74 39.09
C ALA A 519 2.90 -15.79 39.92
N ASP A 520 3.39 -16.10 41.11
CA ASP A 520 2.79 -17.05 42.06
C ASP A 520 1.42 -16.57 42.61
N GLN A 521 1.23 -15.24 42.72
CA GLN A 521 0.01 -14.60 43.21
C GLN A 521 -1.07 -14.48 42.11
N ILE A 522 -0.73 -14.72 40.85
CA ILE A 522 -1.70 -14.70 39.76
C ILE A 522 -2.60 -15.94 39.86
N PRO A 523 -3.93 -15.78 39.80
CA PRO A 523 -4.86 -16.90 39.84
C PRO A 523 -4.53 -17.96 38.77
N GLU A 524 -4.54 -19.25 39.16
CA GLU A 524 -4.10 -20.36 38.31
C GLU A 524 -4.77 -20.39 36.93
N TYR A 525 -6.07 -20.03 36.86
CA TYR A 525 -6.83 -20.01 35.60
C TYR A 525 -6.38 -18.93 34.60
N LEU A 526 -5.62 -17.91 35.05
CA LEU A 526 -5.03 -16.87 34.19
C LEU A 526 -3.52 -17.02 34.00
N ARG A 527 -2.84 -17.84 34.81
CA ARG A 527 -1.38 -17.94 34.82
C ARG A 527 -0.81 -18.33 33.44
N TRP A 528 -1.53 -19.14 32.65
CA TRP A 528 -1.09 -19.52 31.30
C TRP A 528 -0.84 -18.34 30.35
N ALA A 529 -1.51 -17.20 30.55
CA ALA A 529 -1.37 -16.03 29.68
C ALA A 529 0.03 -15.40 29.77
N GLN A 530 0.77 -15.63 30.87
CA GLN A 530 2.13 -15.14 31.03
C GLN A 530 3.09 -15.69 29.96
N TYR A 531 2.84 -16.91 29.46
CA TYR A 531 3.66 -17.56 28.44
C TYR A 531 3.50 -16.94 27.03
N LEU A 532 2.50 -16.08 26.83
CA LEU A 532 2.35 -15.31 25.59
C LEU A 532 3.05 -13.95 25.66
N CYS A 533 3.52 -13.53 26.84
CA CYS A 533 4.00 -12.18 27.07
C CYS A 533 5.51 -12.09 26.87
N SER A 534 5.96 -11.41 25.81
CA SER A 534 7.40 -11.22 25.56
C SER A 534 8.11 -10.46 26.68
N LEU A 535 7.42 -9.50 27.32
CA LEU A 535 7.96 -8.76 28.46
C LEU A 535 8.28 -9.68 29.67
N LYS A 536 7.51 -10.73 29.92
CA LYS A 536 7.76 -11.68 31.04
C LYS A 536 9.10 -12.39 30.86
N TYR A 537 9.36 -12.92 29.68
CA TYR A 537 10.64 -13.60 29.39
C TYR A 537 11.83 -12.65 29.46
N ALA A 538 11.67 -11.41 28.98
CA ALA A 538 12.71 -10.40 29.07
C ALA A 538 12.98 -9.97 30.52
N MET A 539 11.93 -9.78 31.33
CA MET A 539 12.06 -9.45 32.75
C MET A 539 12.72 -10.59 33.53
N ASN A 540 12.32 -11.84 33.30
CA ASN A 540 12.97 -13.00 33.93
C ASN A 540 14.47 -13.03 33.62
N LEU A 541 14.83 -12.85 32.35
CA LEU A 541 16.23 -12.86 31.91
C LEU A 541 17.04 -11.69 32.49
N LEU A 542 16.48 -10.48 32.48
CA LEU A 542 17.12 -9.29 33.04
C LEU A 542 17.27 -9.41 34.56
N SER A 543 16.28 -9.99 35.25
CA SER A 543 16.35 -10.26 36.68
C SER A 543 17.44 -11.28 37.03
N ILE A 544 17.65 -12.32 36.22
CA ILE A 544 18.77 -13.26 36.42
C ILE A 544 20.11 -12.52 36.25
N VAL A 545 20.23 -11.69 35.21
CA VAL A 545 21.49 -10.99 34.90
C VAL A 545 21.85 -9.93 35.94
N GLU A 546 20.86 -9.29 36.56
CA GLU A 546 21.06 -8.19 37.51
C GLU A 546 21.01 -8.66 38.98
N PHE A 547 20.08 -9.56 39.32
CA PHE A 547 19.81 -10.00 40.70
C PHE A 547 20.21 -11.46 40.99
N GLY A 548 20.87 -12.14 40.05
CA GLY A 548 21.40 -13.49 40.27
C GLY A 548 22.50 -13.53 41.33
N GLU A 549 22.94 -14.74 41.70
CA GLU A 549 23.87 -14.98 42.82
C GLU A 549 25.16 -14.12 42.76
N ASP A 550 25.73 -13.93 41.57
CA ASP A 550 26.99 -13.19 41.37
C ASP A 550 26.82 -11.67 41.35
N SER A 551 25.62 -11.17 41.02
CA SER A 551 25.36 -9.76 40.75
C SER A 551 24.52 -9.07 41.82
N CYS A 552 23.81 -9.82 42.67
CA CYS A 552 23.03 -9.27 43.79
C CYS A 552 23.89 -8.42 44.75
N GLN A 553 23.29 -7.38 45.33
CA GLN A 553 23.94 -6.48 46.29
C GLN A 553 24.11 -7.16 47.65
N ALA A 554 25.28 -7.00 48.27
CA ALA A 554 25.58 -7.58 49.58
C ALA A 554 24.59 -7.08 50.64
N GLY A 555 23.95 -8.01 51.36
CA GLY A 555 22.89 -7.71 52.35
C GLY A 555 21.46 -7.64 51.79
N ALA A 556 21.28 -7.81 50.47
CA ALA A 556 19.97 -7.92 49.82
C ALA A 556 19.67 -9.34 49.31
N GLU A 557 20.45 -10.35 49.68
CA GLU A 557 20.36 -11.71 49.10
C GLU A 557 18.97 -12.33 49.29
N ALA A 558 18.37 -12.13 50.47
CA ALA A 558 17.02 -12.61 50.76
C ALA A 558 15.93 -11.93 49.90
N GLN A 559 16.16 -10.69 49.47
CA GLN A 559 15.23 -9.95 48.61
C GLN A 559 15.38 -10.36 47.14
N CYS A 560 16.62 -10.57 46.68
CA CYS A 560 16.92 -11.13 45.36
C CYS A 560 16.29 -12.52 45.20
N ALA A 561 16.54 -13.43 46.16
CA ALA A 561 15.95 -14.78 46.14
C ALA A 561 14.42 -14.74 46.14
N LYS A 562 13.81 -13.89 47.00
CA LYS A 562 12.35 -13.73 47.05
C LYS A 562 11.77 -13.20 45.74
N LEU A 563 12.47 -12.31 45.04
CA LEU A 563 12.03 -11.78 43.74
C LEU A 563 12.05 -12.87 42.66
N LEU A 564 13.11 -13.68 42.62
CA LEU A 564 13.28 -14.76 41.65
C LEU A 564 12.26 -15.88 41.90
N ASP A 565 12.12 -16.33 43.15
CA ASP A 565 11.17 -17.37 43.54
C ASP A 565 9.72 -16.94 43.31
N GLY A 566 9.34 -15.73 43.75
CA GLY A 566 7.98 -15.21 43.58
C GLY A 566 7.58 -15.02 42.12
N ASN A 567 8.56 -14.88 41.23
CA ASN A 567 8.33 -14.75 39.79
C ASN A 567 8.54 -16.05 39.01
N GLU A 568 8.73 -17.18 39.68
CA GLU A 568 8.99 -18.49 39.07
C GLU A 568 10.16 -18.40 38.06
N VAL A 569 11.24 -17.72 38.45
CA VAL A 569 12.43 -17.50 37.61
C VAL A 569 13.45 -18.59 37.89
N GLU A 570 13.77 -19.39 36.87
CA GLU A 570 14.81 -20.42 36.96
C GLU A 570 16.10 -19.92 36.30
N GLU A 571 17.18 -19.78 37.08
CA GLU A 571 18.45 -19.23 36.59
C GLU A 571 19.07 -20.06 35.46
N ASP A 572 18.96 -21.40 35.55
CA ASP A 572 19.47 -22.35 34.55
C ASP A 572 18.80 -22.19 33.16
N LEU A 573 17.66 -21.51 33.09
CA LEU A 573 16.88 -21.32 31.85
C LEU A 573 17.18 -20.01 31.11
N ALA A 574 18.22 -19.25 31.48
CA ALA A 574 18.56 -17.97 30.85
C ALA A 574 18.63 -18.07 29.30
N TRP A 575 19.33 -19.07 28.75
CA TRP A 575 19.40 -19.29 27.30
C TRP A 575 18.06 -19.69 26.67
N PHE A 576 17.22 -20.42 27.42
CA PHE A 576 15.89 -20.77 26.97
C PHE A 576 15.02 -19.52 26.83
N TYR A 577 15.06 -18.57 27.77
CA TYR A 577 14.32 -17.32 27.66
C TYR A 577 14.74 -16.49 26.43
N ILE A 578 16.03 -16.44 26.10
CA ILE A 578 16.53 -15.80 24.87
C ILE A 578 15.94 -16.48 23.63
N LEU A 579 15.98 -17.82 23.57
CA LEU A 579 15.43 -18.58 22.46
C LEU A 579 13.92 -18.36 22.30
N VAL A 580 13.17 -18.28 23.41
CA VAL A 580 11.73 -17.99 23.38
C VAL A 580 11.46 -16.58 22.83
N LEU A 581 12.23 -15.56 23.23
CA LEU A 581 12.07 -14.20 22.69
C LEU A 581 12.29 -14.15 21.17
N PHE A 582 13.34 -14.79 20.66
CA PHE A 582 13.57 -14.89 19.21
C PHE A 582 12.53 -15.78 18.51
N GLY A 583 12.02 -16.80 19.19
CA GLY A 583 10.91 -17.62 18.71
C GLY A 583 9.63 -16.81 18.54
N LEU A 584 9.25 -16.01 19.55
CA LEU A 584 8.10 -15.11 19.50
C LEU A 584 8.26 -14.06 18.39
N PHE A 585 9.45 -13.48 18.25
CA PHE A 585 9.80 -12.62 17.12
C PHE A 585 9.49 -13.31 15.78
N ALA A 586 10.01 -14.52 15.56
CA ALA A 586 9.82 -15.25 14.31
C ALA A 586 8.35 -15.61 14.06
N VAL A 587 7.61 -16.04 15.08
CA VAL A 587 6.19 -16.37 15.00
C VAL A 587 5.36 -15.13 14.64
N PHE A 588 5.47 -14.03 15.38
CA PHE A 588 4.69 -12.83 15.08
C PHE A 588 5.04 -12.25 13.70
N ARG A 589 6.31 -12.32 13.30
CA ARG A 589 6.74 -11.84 11.97
C ARG A 589 6.17 -12.69 10.85
N THR A 590 6.19 -14.02 10.99
CA THR A 590 5.64 -14.95 9.99
C THR A 590 4.12 -14.88 9.90
N VAL A 591 3.42 -14.75 11.03
CA VAL A 591 1.97 -14.55 11.05
C VAL A 591 1.62 -13.19 10.43
N GLY A 592 2.33 -12.12 10.76
CA GLY A 592 2.13 -10.80 10.15
C GLY A 592 2.33 -10.82 8.63
N ALA A 593 3.40 -11.48 8.17
CA ALA A 593 3.66 -11.73 6.76
C ALA A 593 2.52 -12.51 6.09
N TYR A 594 2.02 -13.57 6.73
CA TYR A 594 0.91 -14.36 6.23
C TYR A 594 -0.37 -13.52 6.11
N VAL A 595 -0.73 -12.75 7.14
CA VAL A 595 -1.88 -11.82 7.10
C VAL A 595 -1.74 -10.83 5.95
N LEU A 596 -0.55 -10.28 5.74
CA LEU A 596 -0.27 -9.36 4.64
C LEU A 596 -0.46 -10.04 3.28
N THR A 597 0.00 -11.29 3.10
CA THR A 597 -0.20 -12.05 1.85
C THR A 597 -1.68 -12.33 1.58
N VAL A 598 -2.43 -12.75 2.60
CA VAL A 598 -3.87 -13.02 2.49
C VAL A 598 -4.60 -11.75 2.06
N LYS A 599 -4.28 -10.60 2.67
CA LYS A 599 -4.82 -9.31 2.26
C LYS A 599 -4.46 -8.96 0.81
N ALA A 600 -3.21 -9.13 0.42
CA ALA A 600 -2.77 -8.85 -0.93
C ALA A 600 -3.48 -9.72 -1.99
N THR A 601 -3.88 -10.94 -1.64
CA THR A 601 -4.65 -11.85 -2.51
C THR A 601 -6.17 -11.72 -2.42
N THR A 602 -6.71 -10.95 -1.47
CA THR A 602 -8.16 -10.78 -1.29
C THR A 602 -8.66 -9.40 -1.74
N VAL A 603 -7.79 -8.39 -1.60
CA VAL A 603 -8.03 -7.01 -2.07
C VAL A 603 -7.93 -6.92 -3.60
N PHE A 604 -7.18 -7.80 -4.26
CA PHE A 604 -7.04 -7.95 -5.73
C PHE A 604 -7.14 -9.42 -6.14
#